data_AF-A0A0F8X6G2-F1
#
_entry.id   AF-A0A0F8X6G2-F1
#
_cell.length_a   1.000
_cell.length_b   1.000
_cell.length_c   1.000
_cell.angle_alpha   90.00
_cell.angle_beta   90.00
_cell.angle_gamma   90.00
#
_symmetry.space_group_name_H-M   'P 1'
#
loop_
_entity.id
_entity.type
_entity.pdbx_description
1 polymer ?
#
loop_
_entity_poly.entity_id
_entity_poly.type
_entity_poly.pdbx_seq_one_letter_code
_entity_poly.pdbx_strand_id
1 'polypeptide(L)' 'MGIIQERVQNPNFVTITADKLFNWSRLSSLWLLVYGIACCGIELIAAGAPRYDFDRYGII' A
#
# COMPACT_ATOMS: atom_id res chain seq x y z
N MET A 1 8.03 -4.89 2.13
CA MET A 1 8.99 -4.11 1.34
C MET A 1 10.00 -3.49 2.32
N GLY A 2 10.96 -4.30 2.78
CA GLY A 2 11.79 -4.01 3.95
C GLY A 2 13.09 -3.29 3.58
N ILE A 3 13.05 -1.96 3.60
CA ILE A 3 14.21 -1.10 3.30
C ILE A 3 15.31 -1.14 4.38
N ILE A 4 15.00 -1.66 5.58
CA ILE A 4 15.87 -1.63 6.76
C ILE A 4 16.61 -2.96 6.93
N GLN A 5 15.99 -4.08 6.52
CA GLN A 5 16.59 -5.42 6.53
C GLN A 5 17.87 -5.52 5.69
N GLU A 6 17.96 -4.78 4.57
CA GLU A 6 19.18 -4.73 3.73
C GLU A 6 20.30 -3.88 4.35
N ARG A 7 19.98 -3.00 5.30
CA ARG A 7 20.94 -2.08 5.95
C ARG A 7 21.46 -2.61 7.29
N VAL A 8 20.75 -3.55 7.93
CA VAL A 8 21.04 -4.02 9.29
C VAL A 8 21.24 -5.54 9.31
N GLN A 9 22.47 -5.96 9.59
CA GLN A 9 22.90 -7.36 9.50
C GLN A 9 22.53 -8.22 10.73
N ASN A 10 22.18 -7.59 11.87
CA ASN A 10 21.70 -8.27 13.08
C ASN A 10 20.34 -7.67 13.51
N PRO A 11 19.22 -8.39 13.33
CA PRO A 11 17.91 -7.87 13.69
C PRO A 11 17.75 -7.84 15.22
N ASN A 12 17.64 -6.63 15.76
CA ASN A 12 17.28 -6.39 17.15
C ASN A 12 15.76 -6.25 17.29
N PHE A 13 15.21 -6.45 18.49
CA PHE A 13 13.77 -6.28 18.76
C PHE A 13 13.23 -4.91 18.29
N VAL A 14 14.02 -3.86 18.48
CA VAL A 14 13.68 -2.49 18.06
C VAL A 14 13.60 -2.37 16.53
N THR A 15 14.55 -2.98 15.81
CA THR A 15 14.58 -2.88 14.33
C THR A 15 13.43 -3.67 13.70
N ILE A 16 13.04 -4.81 14.28
CA ILE A 16 11.87 -5.59 13.82
C ILE A 16 10.57 -4.79 13.99
N THR A 17 10.42 -4.12 15.12
CA THR A 17 9.21 -3.31 15.42
C THR A 17 9.13 -2.11 14.49
N ALA A 18 10.27 -1.46 14.21
CA ALA A 18 10.35 -0.37 13.25
C ALA A 18 9.99 -0.83 11.83
N ASP A 19 10.55 -1.96 11.35
CA ASP A 19 10.25 -2.50 10.01
C ASP A 19 8.76 -2.83 9.87
N LYS A 20 8.14 -3.41 10.91
CA LYS A 20 6.70 -3.67 10.96
C LYS A 20 5.87 -2.39 10.84
N LEU A 21 6.26 -1.33 11.55
CA LEU A 21 5.56 -0.03 11.50
C LEU A 21 5.65 0.61 10.11
N PHE A 22 6.83 0.64 9.50
CA PHE A 22 7.02 1.22 8.17
C PHE A 22 6.34 0.42 7.07
N ASN A 23 6.31 -0.91 7.19
CA ASN A 23 5.61 -1.75 6.23
C ASN A 23 4.08 -1.61 6.38
N TRP A 24 3.58 -1.41 7.61
CA TRP A 24 2.17 -1.10 7.86
C TRP A 24 1.77 0.27 7.29
N SER A 25 2.60 1.30 7.47
CA SER A 25 2.30 2.63 6.94
C SER A 25 2.20 2.64 5.42
N ARG A 26 3.14 1.98 4.72
CA ARG A 26 3.12 1.86 3.25
C ARG A 26 1.91 1.09 2.73
N LEU A 27 1.48 0.04 3.44
CA LEU A 27 0.32 -0.74 3.03
C LEU A 27 -0.99 0.03 3.21
N SER A 28 -1.04 0.96 4.17
CA SER A 28 -2.24 1.74 4.51
C SER A 28 -2.34 3.08 3.77
N SER A 29 -1.39 3.42 2.89
CA SER A 29 -1.34 4.71 2.18
C SER A 29 -0.89 4.54 0.72
N LEU A 30 -1.56 3.64 0.00
CA LEU A 30 -1.24 3.35 -1.38
C LEU A 30 -1.79 4.48 -2.26
N TRP A 31 -0.91 5.12 -3.02
CA TRP A 31 -1.32 6.06 -4.07
C TRP A 31 -1.46 5.30 -5.38
N LEU A 32 -2.69 5.22 -5.86
CA LEU A 32 -3.08 4.47 -7.04
C LEU A 32 -3.01 5.40 -8.27
N LEU A 33 -2.22 4.97 -9.25
CA LEU A 33 -2.22 5.62 -10.56
C LEU A 33 -3.36 5.02 -11.40
N VAL A 34 -4.44 5.78 -11.56
CA VAL A 34 -5.57 5.38 -12.41
C VAL A 34 -5.15 5.45 -13.88
N TYR A 35 -4.85 4.30 -14.47
CA TYR A 35 -4.53 4.18 -15.90
C TYR A 35 -5.44 3.14 -16.57
N GLY A 36 -6.51 3.62 -17.20
CA GLY A 36 -7.49 2.78 -17.90
C GLY A 36 -7.18 2.68 -19.40
N ILE A 37 -6.77 1.50 -19.86
CA ILE A 37 -6.48 1.22 -21.28
C ILE A 37 -7.56 0.43 -22.01
N ALA A 38 -8.45 -0.23 -21.29
CA ALA A 38 -9.50 -1.11 -21.81
C ALA A 38 -10.69 -1.16 -20.83
N CYS A 39 -11.52 -2.19 -20.92
CA CYS A 39 -12.64 -2.41 -19.99
C CYS A 39 -12.22 -2.47 -18.52
N CYS A 40 -11.00 -2.93 -18.19
CA CYS A 40 -10.51 -2.91 -16.81
C CYS A 40 -10.44 -1.50 -16.21
N GLY A 41 -10.35 -0.45 -17.05
CA GLY A 41 -10.40 0.93 -16.59
C GLY A 41 -11.77 1.33 -16.03
N ILE A 42 -12.86 0.86 -16.63
CA ILE A 42 -14.21 1.17 -16.12
C ILE A 42 -14.50 0.43 -14.83
N GLU A 43 -13.98 -0.80 -14.68
CA GLU A 43 -14.09 -1.56 -13.44
C GLU A 43 -13.28 -0.92 -12.31
N LEU A 44 -12.08 -0.41 -12.62
CA LEU A 44 -11.26 0.34 -11.67
C LEU A 44 -11.98 1.61 -11.18
N ILE A 45 -12.56 2.41 -12.08
CA ILE A 45 -13.31 3.62 -11.71
C ILE A 45 -14.56 3.25 -10.89
N ALA A 46 -15.29 2.21 -11.28
CA ALA A 46 -16.48 1.75 -10.57
C ALA A 46 -16.15 1.25 -9.16
N ALA A 47 -14.99 0.61 -8.98
CA ALA A 47 -14.57 0.16 -7.68
C ALA A 47 -14.14 1.34 -6.76
N GLY A 48 -13.74 2.50 -7.33
CA GLY A 48 -13.44 3.74 -6.59
C GLY A 48 -14.68 4.61 -6.33
N ALA A 49 -15.81 4.25 -6.94
CA ALA A 49 -17.10 4.88 -6.69
C ALA A 49 -17.64 4.46 -5.31
N PRO A 50 -18.60 5.21 -4.73
CA PRO A 50 -19.08 5.00 -3.34
C PRO A 50 -19.70 3.62 -3.07
N ARG A 51 -19.95 2.82 -4.11
CA ARG A 51 -20.51 1.47 -3.97
C ARG A 51 -19.49 0.45 -3.47
N TYR A 52 -18.23 0.59 -3.85
CA TYR A 52 -17.15 -0.35 -3.51
C TYR A 52 -15.95 0.35 -2.83
N ASP A 53 -15.83 1.66 -3.00
CA ASP A 53 -15.02 2.63 -2.25
C ASP A 53 -13.74 2.07 -1.60
N PHE A 54 -12.70 1.88 -2.42
CA PHE A 54 -11.40 1.45 -1.93
C PHE A 54 -10.60 2.53 -1.18
N ASP A 55 -11.07 3.78 -1.12
CA ASP A 55 -10.51 4.84 -0.27
C ASP A 55 -10.50 4.42 1.21
N ARG A 56 -11.45 3.56 1.61
CA ARG A 56 -11.53 2.97 2.96
C ARG A 56 -10.27 2.19 3.38
N TYR A 57 -9.50 1.70 2.43
CA TYR A 57 -8.24 0.99 2.67
C TYR A 57 -7.01 1.90 2.55
N GLY A 58 -7.21 3.20 2.40
CA GLY A 58 -6.14 4.19 2.17
C GLY A 58 -5.57 4.09 0.76
N ILE A 59 -6.39 3.67 -0.21
CA ILE A 59 -6.05 3.61 -1.64
C ILE A 59 -6.69 4.83 -2.31
N ILE A 60 -5.86 5.84 -2.62
CA ILE A 60 -6.27 7.10 -3.25
C ILE A 60 -5.74 7.22 -4.68
#